data_AF-A0A9P8SEF8-F1
#
_entry.id   AF-A0A9P8SEF8-F1
#
_cell.length_a   1.000
_cell.length_b   1.000
_cell.length_c   1.000
_cell.angle_alpha   90.00
_cell.angle_beta   90.00
_cell.angle_gamma   90.00
#
_symmetry.space_group_name_H-M   'P 1'
#
loop_
_entity.id
_entity.type
_entity.pdbx_description
1 polymer ?
#
loop_
_entity_poly.entity_id
_entity_poly.type
_entity_poly.pdbx_seq_one_letter_code
_entity_poly.pdbx_strand_id
1 'polypeptide(L)'
;MSDMKATVEPTNKGFSVCGYEKIEYDFEFLDGVFDMASPQLAACYQQWDRCLAVMDLNMFTLYGDQVQRYFDHHGIELRVHKTLIGEKAKSIDTLLKIFDTMNDFGVYRKEPVLVVGGGLVTDVAGFACAAYRCNTNYIRIPTTVIGLIDASVSIKKTLDLLDQHCEALIDTGVGRADDASVELREAADRICRAGICEMLKLETPNLHEIMLDRVIAYGHTWFPLHELVPDPPLRHGHAISIDMAYSATLAHVHGLLSADDHMRLLRLISRAGLSMDHAQLRTAVPVSPMGECVFLNDVTHDMCAALEAHKALMRQFPRSGEGLDAVVDASDTGYTVHGKPLEAEAVDRSQQKGAKVPVSGHNDHINGHANGHASNGVPGGLEDSIDKPGHGAPRFAVAVVDGN
;
A
#
# COMPACT_ATOMS: atom_id res chain seq x y z
N MET A 1 1.02 -9.09 -31.88
CA MET A 1 -0.31 -9.13 -31.24
C MET A 1 -1.22 -10.00 -32.09
N SER A 2 -1.00 -11.31 -32.07
CA SER A 2 -1.90 -12.29 -32.69
C SER A 2 -3.29 -12.18 -32.04
N ASP A 3 -4.35 -12.33 -32.84
CA ASP A 3 -5.75 -12.24 -32.43
C ASP A 3 -6.02 -12.91 -31.06
N MET A 4 -6.17 -12.11 -30.00
CA MET A 4 -6.60 -12.56 -28.66
C MET A 4 -8.09 -12.88 -28.70
N LYS A 5 -8.46 -13.88 -29.50
CA LYS A 5 -9.84 -14.29 -29.70
C LYS A 5 -10.19 -15.39 -28.71
N ALA A 6 -11.24 -15.17 -27.92
CA ALA A 6 -11.77 -16.20 -27.04
C ALA A 6 -12.31 -17.39 -27.86
N THR A 7 -12.07 -18.62 -27.40
CA THR A 7 -12.48 -19.85 -28.07
C THR A 7 -13.17 -20.83 -27.11
N VAL A 8 -14.07 -21.64 -27.69
CA VAL A 8 -14.69 -22.80 -27.03
C VAL A 8 -14.65 -23.95 -28.02
N GLU A 9 -13.97 -25.03 -27.68
CA GLU A 9 -13.76 -26.19 -28.56
C GLU A 9 -14.24 -27.48 -27.89
N PRO A 10 -15.06 -28.31 -28.55
CA PRO A 10 -15.46 -29.60 -28.00
C PRO A 10 -14.26 -30.55 -27.91
N THR A 11 -14.18 -31.31 -26.82
CA THR A 11 -13.19 -32.40 -26.62
C THR A 11 -13.90 -33.74 -26.55
N ASN A 12 -13.14 -34.84 -26.51
CA ASN A 12 -13.69 -36.19 -26.37
C ASN A 12 -14.46 -36.42 -25.05
N LYS A 13 -14.29 -35.54 -24.04
CA LYS A 13 -14.91 -35.66 -22.71
C LYS A 13 -15.62 -34.37 -22.24
N GLY A 14 -15.72 -33.33 -23.07
CA GLY A 14 -16.29 -32.05 -22.65
C GLY A 14 -15.94 -30.89 -23.61
N PHE A 15 -15.49 -29.77 -23.04
CA PHE A 15 -15.12 -28.56 -23.78
C PHE A 15 -13.82 -27.97 -23.24
N SER A 16 -13.00 -27.41 -24.13
CA SER A 16 -11.85 -26.57 -23.82
C SER A 16 -12.26 -25.12 -24.04
N VAL A 17 -11.97 -24.24 -23.07
CA VAL A 17 -12.31 -22.81 -23.13
C VAL A 17 -11.04 -22.00 -22.94
N CYS A 18 -10.80 -21.04 -23.83
CA CYS A 18 -9.71 -20.08 -23.73
C CYS A 18 -10.30 -18.67 -23.83
N GLY A 19 -10.14 -17.86 -22.78
CA GLY A 19 -10.59 -16.47 -22.73
C GLY A 19 -9.41 -15.53 -22.52
N TYR A 20 -9.56 -14.29 -22.97
CA TYR A 20 -8.59 -13.20 -22.76
C TYR A 20 -9.34 -12.00 -22.22
N GLU A 21 -8.80 -11.36 -21.19
CA GLU A 21 -9.33 -10.12 -20.62
C GLU A 21 -8.24 -9.05 -20.67
N LYS A 22 -8.62 -7.83 -21.05
CA LYS A 22 -7.68 -6.69 -21.08
C LYS A 22 -7.64 -6.05 -19.69
N ILE A 23 -6.43 -5.86 -19.17
CA ILE A 23 -6.17 -5.02 -17.99
C ILE A 23 -5.50 -3.74 -18.49
N GLU A 24 -6.08 -2.59 -18.16
CA GLU A 24 -5.56 -1.27 -18.52
C GLU A 24 -5.84 -0.28 -17.39
N TYR A 25 -4.83 0.51 -17.07
CA TYR A 25 -4.92 1.59 -16.12
C TYR A 25 -3.82 2.62 -16.39
N ASP A 26 -4.10 3.87 -16.03
CA ASP A 26 -3.16 4.99 -16.14
C ASP A 26 -2.75 5.50 -14.76
N PHE A 27 -1.57 6.11 -14.69
CA PHE A 27 -1.09 6.86 -13.52
C PHE A 27 -0.83 8.31 -13.93
N GLU A 28 -1.67 9.24 -13.46
CA GLU A 28 -1.51 10.66 -13.77
C GLU A 28 -1.08 11.46 -12.55
N PHE A 29 -0.06 12.28 -12.74
CA PHE A 29 0.54 13.14 -11.73
C PHE A 29 -0.05 14.54 -11.84
N LEU A 30 -0.90 14.93 -10.88
CA LEU A 30 -1.64 16.21 -10.92
C LEU A 30 -1.28 17.15 -9.77
N ASP A 31 -0.90 18.39 -10.08
CA ASP A 31 -0.78 19.47 -9.09
C ASP A 31 -2.18 20.02 -8.77
N GLY A 32 -2.65 19.83 -7.54
CA GLY A 32 -3.98 20.27 -7.12
C GLY A 32 -5.13 19.55 -7.85
N VAL A 33 -5.33 18.26 -7.57
CA VAL A 33 -6.42 17.46 -8.18
C VAL A 33 -7.82 18.04 -7.97
N PHE A 34 -8.02 18.83 -6.91
CA PHE A 34 -9.27 19.53 -6.60
C PHE A 34 -9.15 21.05 -6.80
N ASP A 35 -8.19 21.51 -7.62
CA ASP A 35 -8.21 22.89 -8.13
C ASP A 35 -9.31 23.00 -9.19
N MET A 36 -10.22 23.97 -9.05
CA MET A 36 -11.32 24.20 -9.99
C MET A 36 -10.84 24.46 -11.43
N ALA A 37 -9.59 24.91 -11.61
CA ALA A 37 -9.00 25.09 -12.93
C ALA A 37 -8.53 23.78 -13.59
N SER A 38 -8.44 22.68 -12.82
CA SER A 38 -7.93 21.37 -13.28
C SER A 38 -9.10 20.48 -13.76
N PRO A 39 -9.32 20.32 -15.08
CA PRO A 39 -10.49 19.60 -15.59
C PRO A 39 -10.36 18.07 -15.54
N GLN A 40 -9.18 17.52 -15.24
CA GLN A 40 -8.86 16.10 -15.45
C GLN A 40 -9.78 15.17 -14.66
N LEU A 41 -9.97 15.41 -13.36
CA LEU A 41 -10.86 14.59 -12.53
C LEU A 41 -12.33 14.74 -12.97
N ALA A 42 -12.79 15.97 -13.17
CA ALA A 42 -14.15 16.25 -13.62
C ALA A 42 -14.47 15.59 -14.97
N ALA A 43 -13.51 15.54 -15.90
CA ALA A 43 -13.68 14.89 -17.19
C ALA A 43 -14.02 13.40 -17.06
N CYS A 44 -13.51 12.71 -16.04
CA CYS A 44 -13.86 11.31 -15.75
C CYS A 44 -15.33 11.14 -15.31
N TYR A 45 -15.92 12.19 -14.72
CA TYR A 45 -17.24 12.18 -14.13
C TYR A 45 -18.33 12.89 -14.96
N GLN A 46 -17.93 13.72 -15.94
CA GLN A 46 -18.85 14.57 -16.70
C GLN A 46 -19.95 13.77 -17.43
N GLN A 47 -19.65 12.57 -17.93
CA GLN A 47 -20.65 11.75 -18.62
C GLN A 47 -21.72 11.15 -17.68
N TRP A 48 -21.47 11.16 -16.37
CA TRP A 48 -22.36 10.60 -15.35
C TRP A 48 -23.18 11.68 -14.65
N ASP A 49 -22.74 12.95 -14.72
CA ASP A 49 -23.29 14.12 -13.99
C ASP A 49 -23.34 13.94 -12.46
N ARG A 50 -22.72 12.88 -11.93
CA ARG A 50 -22.66 12.56 -10.50
C ARG A 50 -21.40 11.77 -10.15
N CYS A 51 -21.04 11.76 -8.88
CA CYS A 51 -19.89 11.06 -8.34
C CYS A 51 -20.20 10.51 -6.94
N LEU A 52 -19.99 9.20 -6.73
CA LEU A 52 -19.89 8.63 -5.39
C LEU A 52 -18.41 8.58 -4.98
N ALA A 53 -18.06 9.30 -3.92
CA ALA A 53 -16.73 9.28 -3.34
C ALA A 53 -16.71 8.51 -2.02
N VAL A 54 -15.82 7.52 -1.90
CA VAL A 54 -15.42 6.91 -0.62
C VAL A 54 -14.19 7.65 -0.14
N MET A 55 -14.32 8.40 0.96
CA MET A 55 -13.29 9.31 1.45
C MET A 55 -12.95 9.00 2.91
N ASP A 56 -11.66 9.00 3.22
CA ASP A 56 -11.17 8.98 4.60
C ASP A 56 -11.77 10.15 5.40
N LEU A 57 -12.23 9.92 6.64
CA LEU A 57 -12.90 10.93 7.44
C LEU A 57 -11.98 12.10 7.82
N ASN A 58 -10.70 11.86 8.09
CA ASN A 58 -9.74 12.93 8.36
C ASN A 58 -9.50 13.76 7.10
N MET A 59 -9.37 13.10 5.95
CA MET A 59 -9.25 13.81 4.66
C MET A 59 -10.52 14.59 4.34
N PHE A 60 -11.71 14.04 4.58
CA PHE A 60 -12.96 14.76 4.40
C PHE A 60 -13.04 15.99 5.32
N THR A 61 -12.55 15.87 6.56
CA THR A 61 -12.56 16.99 7.51
C THR A 61 -11.64 18.13 7.06
N LEU A 62 -10.52 17.81 6.42
CA LEU A 62 -9.57 18.82 5.93
C LEU A 62 -9.94 19.38 4.55
N TYR A 63 -10.39 18.53 3.63
CA TYR A 63 -10.52 18.84 2.21
C TYR A 63 -11.96 18.74 1.68
N GLY A 64 -12.92 18.24 2.47
CA GLY A 64 -14.29 18.00 2.01
C GLY A 64 -14.97 19.23 1.40
N ASP A 65 -14.78 20.41 2.00
CA ASP A 65 -15.26 21.68 1.45
C ASP A 65 -14.64 22.02 0.09
N GLN A 66 -13.34 21.75 -0.08
CA GLN A 66 -12.65 21.98 -1.35
C GLN A 66 -13.16 21.01 -2.43
N VAL A 67 -13.30 19.73 -2.07
CA VAL A 67 -13.82 18.69 -2.97
C VAL A 67 -15.25 19.04 -3.41
N GLN A 68 -16.12 19.45 -2.47
CA GLN A 68 -17.49 19.85 -2.81
C GLN A 68 -17.50 21.05 -3.78
N ARG A 69 -16.70 22.10 -3.51
CA ARG A 69 -16.61 23.26 -4.42
C ARG A 69 -16.10 22.88 -5.80
N TYR A 70 -15.16 21.95 -5.90
CA TYR A 70 -14.65 21.44 -7.17
C TYR A 70 -15.79 20.79 -7.99
N PHE A 71 -16.51 19.85 -7.40
CA PHE A 71 -17.61 19.15 -8.09
C PHE A 71 -18.78 20.09 -8.41
N ASP A 72 -19.13 21.02 -7.51
CA ASP A 72 -20.14 22.06 -7.75
C ASP A 72 -19.75 22.97 -8.93
N HIS A 73 -18.47 23.38 -9.01
CA HIS A 73 -17.95 24.21 -10.11
C HIS A 73 -18.10 23.53 -11.46
N HIS A 74 -17.87 22.22 -11.52
CA HIS A 74 -18.00 21.41 -12.73
C HIS A 74 -19.44 20.90 -12.98
N GLY A 75 -20.40 21.22 -12.11
CA GLY A 75 -21.79 20.85 -12.26
C GLY A 75 -22.07 19.36 -12.09
N ILE A 76 -21.30 18.67 -11.25
CA ILE A 76 -21.38 17.23 -11.01
C ILE A 76 -21.88 16.99 -9.58
N GLU A 77 -22.96 16.22 -9.41
CA GLU A 77 -23.50 15.92 -8.08
C GLU A 77 -22.57 15.02 -7.28
N LEU A 78 -22.02 15.52 -6.16
CA LEU A 78 -21.15 14.74 -5.30
C LEU A 78 -21.92 14.12 -4.12
N ARG A 79 -21.78 12.80 -3.94
CA ARG A 79 -22.13 12.10 -2.69
C ARG A 79 -20.88 11.53 -2.06
N VAL A 80 -20.69 11.77 -0.76
CA VAL A 80 -19.52 11.26 -0.02
C VAL A 80 -19.91 10.20 1.01
N HIS A 81 -19.37 9.00 0.85
CA HIS A 81 -19.26 8.00 1.90
C HIS A 81 -18.01 8.26 2.73
N LYS A 82 -18.18 8.66 3.99
CA LYS A 82 -17.07 8.91 4.90
C LYS A 82 -16.71 7.62 5.60
N THR A 83 -15.46 7.21 5.51
CA THR A 83 -14.96 6.02 6.19
C THR A 83 -13.82 6.38 7.12
N LEU A 84 -13.79 5.70 8.26
CA LEU A 84 -12.78 5.90 9.29
C LEU A 84 -12.10 4.55 9.46
N ILE A 85 -10.91 4.40 8.90
CA ILE A 85 -10.23 3.10 8.78
C ILE A 85 -8.84 3.18 9.40
N GLY A 86 -8.69 2.57 10.57
CA GLY A 86 -7.39 2.09 11.06
C GLY A 86 -7.20 0.60 10.77
N GLU A 87 -6.03 0.05 11.09
CA GLU A 87 -5.67 -1.36 10.81
C GLU A 87 -6.73 -2.34 11.33
N LYS A 88 -7.18 -2.17 12.59
CA LYS A 88 -8.22 -3.01 13.22
C LYS A 88 -9.61 -2.85 12.56
N ALA A 89 -9.85 -1.77 11.82
CA ALA A 89 -11.10 -1.49 11.13
C ALA A 89 -11.10 -1.93 9.66
N LYS A 90 -9.99 -2.50 9.16
CA LYS A 90 -9.89 -3.18 7.85
C LYS A 90 -10.65 -4.53 7.92
N SER A 91 -11.98 -4.45 7.91
CA SER A 91 -12.88 -5.57 8.20
C SER A 91 -14.02 -5.70 7.17
N ILE A 92 -14.67 -6.87 7.17
CA ILE A 92 -15.87 -7.12 6.36
C ILE A 92 -17.00 -6.15 6.72
N ASP A 93 -17.14 -5.74 7.99
CA ASP A 93 -18.19 -4.79 8.37
C ASP A 93 -18.00 -3.42 7.70
N THR A 94 -16.75 -2.95 7.59
CA THR A 94 -16.43 -1.71 6.86
C THR A 94 -16.74 -1.86 5.37
N LEU A 95 -16.37 -3.00 4.78
CA LEU A 95 -16.71 -3.33 3.40
C LEU A 95 -18.23 -3.32 3.14
N LEU A 96 -19.02 -3.94 4.02
CA LEU A 96 -20.48 -4.00 3.87
C LEU A 96 -21.13 -2.61 3.94
N LYS A 97 -20.63 -1.69 4.78
CA LYS A 97 -21.11 -0.30 4.81
C LYS A 97 -20.87 0.45 3.51
N ILE A 98 -19.76 0.16 2.83
CA ILE A 98 -19.48 0.70 1.49
C ILE A 98 -20.49 0.13 0.49
N PHE A 99 -20.76 -1.18 0.51
CA PHE A 99 -21.78 -1.79 -0.35
C PHE A 99 -23.18 -1.22 -0.14
N ASP A 100 -23.59 -0.97 1.11
CA ASP A 100 -24.87 -0.35 1.40
C ASP A 100 -24.97 1.03 0.76
N THR A 101 -23.89 1.80 0.78
CA THR A 101 -23.85 3.14 0.16
C THR A 101 -23.82 3.06 -1.37
N MET A 102 -23.08 2.10 -1.95
CA MET A 102 -23.10 1.86 -3.40
C MET A 102 -24.48 1.44 -3.89
N ASN A 103 -25.20 0.63 -3.10
CA ASN A 103 -26.58 0.22 -3.38
C ASN A 103 -27.54 1.41 -3.31
N ASP A 104 -27.47 2.21 -2.25
CA ASP A 104 -28.35 3.36 -2.05
C ASP A 104 -28.11 4.48 -3.08
N PHE A 105 -26.85 4.70 -3.50
CA PHE A 105 -26.53 5.60 -4.60
C PHE A 105 -26.97 5.04 -5.97
N GLY A 106 -27.11 3.72 -6.07
CA GLY A 106 -27.43 3.04 -7.32
C GLY A 106 -26.31 3.13 -8.34
N VAL A 107 -25.07 2.81 -7.93
CA VAL A 107 -23.88 2.82 -8.81
C VAL A 107 -24.14 1.98 -10.07
N TYR A 108 -23.93 2.55 -11.25
CA TYR A 108 -23.99 1.79 -12.51
C TYR A 108 -22.75 0.93 -12.68
N ARG A 109 -22.85 -0.16 -13.45
CA ARG A 109 -21.78 -1.17 -13.55
C ARG A 109 -20.41 -0.60 -14.00
N LYS A 110 -20.42 0.40 -14.89
CA LYS A 110 -19.19 1.04 -15.40
C LYS A 110 -18.95 2.45 -14.84
N GLU A 111 -19.82 2.92 -13.94
CA GLU A 111 -19.67 4.22 -13.29
C GLU A 111 -18.55 4.11 -12.25
N PRO A 112 -17.50 4.94 -12.35
CA PRO A 112 -16.35 4.80 -11.47
C PRO A 112 -16.63 5.36 -10.08
N VAL A 113 -16.32 4.61 -9.02
CA VAL A 113 -16.30 5.15 -7.65
C VAL A 113 -15.02 5.96 -7.44
N LEU A 114 -15.13 7.15 -6.86
CA LEU A 114 -13.94 7.92 -6.45
C LEU A 114 -13.47 7.42 -5.08
N VAL A 115 -12.19 7.13 -4.92
CA VAL A 115 -11.61 6.66 -3.65
C VAL A 115 -10.50 7.61 -3.23
N VAL A 116 -10.67 8.28 -2.09
CA VAL A 116 -9.75 9.31 -1.60
C VAL A 116 -9.28 8.96 -0.19
N GLY A 117 -8.02 8.57 -0.03
CA GLY A 117 -7.46 8.22 1.28
C GLY A 117 -6.09 7.56 1.19
N GLY A 118 -5.56 7.11 2.33
CA GLY A 118 -4.33 6.31 2.38
C GLY A 118 -4.53 4.86 1.96
N GLY A 119 -3.48 4.05 2.10
CA GLY A 119 -3.47 2.62 1.70
C GLY A 119 -4.66 1.82 2.24
N LEU A 120 -5.03 2.05 3.50
CA LEU A 120 -6.17 1.36 4.14
C LEU A 120 -7.51 1.62 3.46
N VAL A 121 -7.80 2.88 3.11
CA VAL A 121 -9.04 3.24 2.43
C VAL A 121 -9.04 2.71 1.00
N THR A 122 -7.91 2.84 0.30
CA THR A 122 -7.79 2.35 -1.08
C THR A 122 -7.92 0.83 -1.17
N ASP A 123 -7.42 0.07 -0.19
CA ASP A 123 -7.55 -1.38 -0.15
C ASP A 123 -9.00 -1.81 0.03
N VAL A 124 -9.67 -1.29 1.07
CA VAL A 124 -11.04 -1.72 1.40
C VAL A 124 -12.02 -1.25 0.33
N ALA A 125 -11.91 0.01 -0.12
CA ALA A 125 -12.79 0.54 -1.16
C ALA A 125 -12.47 -0.06 -2.55
N GLY A 126 -11.19 -0.30 -2.86
CA GLY A 126 -10.79 -0.98 -4.09
C GLY A 126 -11.32 -2.41 -4.14
N PHE A 127 -11.21 -3.16 -3.04
CA PHE A 127 -11.82 -4.48 -2.92
C PHE A 127 -13.35 -4.43 -3.01
N ALA A 128 -13.99 -3.42 -2.41
CA ALA A 128 -15.42 -3.19 -2.57
C ALA A 128 -15.78 -3.03 -4.05
N CYS A 129 -15.06 -2.20 -4.80
CA CYS A 129 -15.33 -1.99 -6.22
C CYS A 129 -15.12 -3.27 -7.04
N ALA A 130 -14.06 -4.04 -6.76
CA ALA A 130 -13.80 -5.31 -7.42
C ALA A 130 -14.91 -6.36 -7.17
N ALA A 131 -15.42 -6.43 -5.94
CA ALA A 131 -16.46 -7.39 -5.56
C ALA A 131 -17.88 -6.93 -5.96
N TYR A 132 -18.14 -5.62 -5.99
CA TYR A 132 -19.46 -5.07 -6.29
C TYR A 132 -19.82 -5.32 -7.76
N ARG A 133 -20.91 -6.08 -7.98
CA ARG A 133 -21.38 -6.51 -9.31
C ARG A 133 -20.27 -7.17 -10.16
N CYS A 134 -19.38 -7.89 -9.49
CA CYS A 134 -18.27 -8.67 -10.04
C CYS A 134 -17.18 -7.89 -10.79
N ASN A 135 -17.30 -6.56 -10.91
CA ASN A 135 -16.24 -5.60 -11.26
C ASN A 135 -16.91 -4.23 -11.46
N THR A 136 -16.59 -3.25 -10.61
CA THR A 136 -17.00 -1.85 -10.76
C THR A 136 -15.75 -0.99 -10.88
N ASN A 137 -15.75 -0.07 -11.83
CA ASN A 137 -14.62 0.83 -12.06
C ASN A 137 -14.40 1.73 -10.84
N TYR A 138 -13.17 2.18 -10.65
CA TYR A 138 -12.86 3.15 -9.60
C TYR A 138 -11.62 3.95 -9.93
N ILE A 139 -11.56 5.14 -9.33
CA ILE A 139 -10.48 6.09 -9.46
C ILE A 139 -9.88 6.30 -8.08
N ARG A 140 -8.56 6.14 -7.94
CA ARG A 140 -7.86 6.37 -6.66
C ARG A 140 -7.17 7.73 -6.64
N ILE A 141 -7.27 8.39 -5.49
CA ILE A 141 -6.50 9.58 -5.10
C ILE A 141 -5.83 9.24 -3.75
N PRO A 142 -4.58 8.71 -3.77
CA PRO A 142 -3.87 8.36 -2.57
C PRO A 142 -3.42 9.61 -1.81
N THR A 143 -3.67 9.66 -0.51
CA THR A 143 -3.39 10.84 0.34
C THR A 143 -2.25 10.64 1.32
N THR A 144 -1.53 9.51 1.22
CA THR A 144 -0.39 9.17 2.09
C THR A 144 0.78 8.71 1.22
N VAL A 145 2.01 8.82 1.74
CA VAL A 145 3.21 8.36 1.02
C VAL A 145 3.13 6.87 0.71
N ILE A 146 2.67 6.04 1.66
CA ILE A 146 2.47 4.59 1.45
C ILE A 146 1.44 4.33 0.34
N GLY A 147 0.32 5.07 0.34
CA GLY A 147 -0.68 4.94 -0.73
C GLY A 147 -0.19 5.42 -2.10
N LEU A 148 0.85 6.27 -2.15
CA LEU A 148 1.40 6.86 -3.37
C LEU A 148 2.55 6.03 -3.94
N ILE A 149 3.50 5.66 -3.08
CA ILE A 149 4.67 4.84 -3.36
C ILE A 149 4.77 3.80 -2.25
N ASP A 150 4.25 2.60 -2.52
CA ASP A 150 4.43 1.46 -1.63
C ASP A 150 5.87 0.93 -1.71
N ALA A 151 6.20 -0.10 -0.93
CA ALA A 151 7.51 -0.72 -0.85
C ALA A 151 8.10 -0.98 -2.25
N SER A 152 9.16 -0.24 -2.54
CA SER A 152 9.91 -0.37 -3.79
C SER A 152 11.39 -0.54 -3.47
N VAL A 153 12.06 -1.40 -4.23
CA VAL A 153 13.50 -1.52 -4.16
C VAL A 153 14.11 -0.29 -4.82
N SER A 154 14.81 0.50 -4.02
CA SER A 154 15.35 1.79 -4.45
C SER A 154 16.50 1.61 -5.43
N ILE A 155 16.45 2.35 -6.55
CA ILE A 155 17.59 2.48 -7.45
C ILE A 155 18.64 3.40 -6.82
N LYS A 156 19.93 3.17 -7.10
CA LYS A 156 21.06 3.91 -6.48
C LYS A 156 20.87 5.43 -6.47
N LYS A 157 20.38 6.01 -7.57
CA LYS A 157 20.12 7.46 -7.67
C LYS A 157 19.09 7.96 -6.65
N THR A 158 18.03 7.19 -6.41
CA THR A 158 17.00 7.49 -5.41
C THR A 158 17.58 7.37 -4.01
N LEU A 159 18.41 6.35 -3.76
CA LEU A 159 19.12 6.18 -2.48
C LEU A 159 20.07 7.36 -2.20
N ASP A 160 20.78 7.86 -3.22
CA ASP A 160 21.66 9.03 -3.08
C ASP A 160 20.86 10.30 -2.69
N LEU A 161 19.68 10.51 -3.29
CA LEU A 161 18.79 11.63 -2.92
C LEU A 161 18.22 11.49 -1.51
N LEU A 162 17.84 10.27 -1.11
CA LEU A 162 17.40 9.98 0.24
C LEU A 162 18.52 10.25 1.26
N ASP A 163 19.76 9.85 0.96
CA ASP A 163 20.90 10.16 1.83
C ASP A 163 21.12 11.67 1.99
N GLN A 164 20.98 12.43 0.90
CA GLN A 164 21.19 13.88 0.91
C GLN A 164 20.09 14.63 1.69
N HIS A 165 18.83 14.20 1.58
CA HIS A 165 17.68 14.99 2.03
C HIS A 165 16.82 14.34 3.12
N CYS A 166 17.22 13.18 3.67
CA CYS A 166 16.41 12.35 4.59
C CYS A 166 15.63 13.15 5.64
N GLU A 167 16.31 13.89 6.51
CA GLU A 167 15.68 14.61 7.62
C GLU A 167 14.78 15.73 7.12
N ALA A 168 15.23 16.50 6.13
CA ALA A 168 14.45 17.57 5.54
C ALA A 168 13.16 17.07 4.88
N LEU A 169 13.21 15.89 4.22
CA LEU A 169 12.02 15.26 3.65
C LEU A 169 11.03 14.88 4.74
N ILE A 170 11.48 14.39 5.91
CA ILE A 170 10.60 14.03 7.02
C ILE A 170 9.97 15.28 7.62
N ASP A 171 10.79 16.27 7.97
CA ASP A 171 10.34 17.50 8.66
C ASP A 171 9.36 18.33 7.82
N THR A 172 9.40 18.20 6.49
CA THR A 172 8.56 18.96 5.55
C THR A 172 7.42 18.15 4.94
N GLY A 173 7.17 16.93 5.40
CA GLY A 173 6.13 16.07 4.82
C GLY A 173 6.38 15.77 3.34
N VAL A 174 7.59 15.30 3.03
CA VAL A 174 8.11 14.98 1.70
C VAL A 174 8.15 16.21 0.78
N GLY A 175 8.67 17.32 1.32
CA GLY A 175 8.82 18.58 0.59
C GLY A 175 7.53 19.37 0.40
N ARG A 176 6.43 19.01 1.08
CA ARG A 176 5.11 19.62 0.87
C ARG A 176 4.73 20.71 1.86
N ALA A 177 5.54 20.95 2.88
CA ALA A 177 5.42 22.13 3.73
C ALA A 177 5.62 23.43 2.92
N ASP A 178 4.96 24.51 3.35
CA ASP A 178 4.99 25.80 2.65
C ASP A 178 6.40 26.38 2.54
N ASP A 179 7.25 26.14 3.54
CA ASP A 179 8.63 26.59 3.67
C ASP A 179 9.66 25.64 3.03
N ALA A 180 9.24 24.51 2.46
CA ALA A 180 10.12 23.59 1.76
C ALA A 180 10.81 24.27 0.55
N SER A 181 12.12 24.09 0.43
CA SER A 181 12.89 24.66 -0.68
C SER A 181 12.48 24.03 -2.02
N VAL A 182 12.70 24.77 -3.11
CA VAL A 182 12.46 24.27 -4.48
C VAL A 182 13.28 23.00 -4.74
N GLU A 183 14.55 22.99 -4.32
CA GLU A 183 15.44 21.82 -4.45
C GLU A 183 14.88 20.59 -3.73
N LEU A 184 14.36 20.77 -2.50
CA LEU A 184 13.79 19.67 -1.72
C LEU A 184 12.51 19.12 -2.37
N ARG A 185 11.66 20.00 -2.91
CA ARG A 185 10.46 19.62 -3.68
C ARG A 185 10.82 18.82 -4.92
N GLU A 186 11.82 19.27 -5.68
CA GLU A 186 12.30 18.55 -6.85
C GLU A 186 12.91 17.18 -6.49
N ALA A 187 13.68 17.11 -5.40
CA ALA A 187 14.22 15.85 -4.89
C ALA A 187 13.12 14.87 -4.48
N ALA A 188 12.13 15.35 -3.71
CA ALA A 188 10.95 14.58 -3.30
C ALA A 188 10.20 14.01 -4.51
N ASP A 189 9.92 14.84 -5.52
CA ASP A 189 9.21 14.40 -6.73
C ASP A 189 9.99 13.35 -7.51
N ARG A 190 11.31 13.51 -7.64
CA ARG A 190 12.16 12.54 -8.32
C ARG A 190 12.18 11.20 -7.59
N ILE A 191 12.27 11.22 -6.26
CA ILE A 191 12.19 10.02 -5.42
C ILE A 191 10.86 9.30 -5.66
N CYS A 192 9.75 10.03 -5.56
CA CYS A 192 8.40 9.50 -5.73
C CYS A 192 8.18 8.89 -7.12
N ARG A 193 8.53 9.63 -8.18
CA ARG A 193 8.38 9.19 -9.57
C ARG A 193 9.24 7.97 -9.87
N ALA A 194 10.49 7.96 -9.39
CA ALA A 194 11.39 6.84 -9.58
C ALA A 194 10.88 5.57 -8.87
N GLY A 195 10.39 5.70 -7.62
CA GLY A 195 9.81 4.58 -6.87
C GLY A 195 8.61 3.96 -7.58
N ILE A 196 7.65 4.78 -8.02
CA ILE A 196 6.47 4.32 -8.78
C ILE A 196 6.89 3.64 -10.08
N CYS A 197 7.79 4.27 -10.84
CA CYS A 197 8.26 3.73 -12.11
C CYS A 197 8.90 2.35 -11.93
N GLU A 198 9.71 2.17 -10.88
CA GLU A 198 10.37 0.89 -10.65
C GLU A 198 9.42 -0.19 -10.12
N MET A 199 8.46 0.18 -9.27
CA MET A 199 7.38 -0.74 -8.86
C MET A 199 6.58 -1.22 -10.08
N LEU A 200 6.20 -0.30 -10.98
CA LEU A 200 5.47 -0.66 -12.20
C LEU A 200 6.27 -1.59 -13.11
N LYS A 201 7.58 -1.39 -13.26
CA LYS A 201 8.45 -2.29 -14.05
C LYS A 201 8.48 -3.70 -13.49
N LEU A 202 8.50 -3.84 -12.15
CA LEU A 202 8.59 -5.13 -11.48
C LEU A 202 7.23 -5.87 -11.49
N GLU A 203 6.12 -5.15 -11.29
CA GLU A 203 4.81 -5.78 -11.10
C GLU A 203 3.98 -5.91 -12.38
N THR A 204 4.12 -5.01 -13.36
CA THR A 204 3.32 -5.08 -14.61
C THR A 204 3.46 -6.41 -15.36
N PRO A 205 4.66 -7.03 -15.44
CA PRO A 205 4.81 -8.36 -16.05
C PRO A 205 4.22 -9.51 -15.20
N ASN A 206 3.83 -9.25 -13.95
CA ASN A 206 3.46 -10.26 -12.96
C ASN A 206 2.22 -9.85 -12.12
N LEU A 207 1.25 -9.14 -12.70
CA LEU A 207 0.10 -8.57 -11.99
C LEU A 207 -0.80 -9.58 -11.25
N HIS A 208 -0.75 -10.86 -11.62
CA HIS A 208 -1.48 -11.94 -10.95
C HIS A 208 -0.58 -12.80 -10.05
N GLU A 209 0.65 -12.35 -9.80
CA GLU A 209 1.62 -13.02 -8.91
C GLU A 209 1.88 -14.50 -9.27
N ILE A 210 1.82 -14.83 -10.56
CA ILE A 210 2.11 -16.19 -11.04
C ILE A 210 3.58 -16.55 -10.77
N MET A 211 4.48 -15.57 -10.89
CA MET A 211 5.87 -15.68 -10.47
C MET A 211 6.00 -15.25 -9.00
N LEU A 212 6.54 -16.15 -8.16
CA LEU A 212 6.66 -15.91 -6.71
C LEU A 212 7.97 -15.22 -6.30
N ASP A 213 8.97 -15.16 -7.18
CA ASP A 213 10.23 -14.45 -6.95
C ASP A 213 10.04 -12.93 -7.11
N ARG A 214 9.43 -12.31 -6.10
CA ARG A 214 9.01 -10.92 -6.14
C ARG A 214 9.99 -10.02 -5.39
N VAL A 215 10.70 -9.19 -6.14
CA VAL A 215 11.68 -8.23 -5.60
C VAL A 215 11.04 -7.25 -4.62
N ILE A 216 9.81 -6.79 -4.91
CA ILE A 216 9.10 -5.84 -4.04
C ILE A 216 8.66 -6.44 -2.69
N ALA A 217 8.69 -7.77 -2.56
CA ALA A 217 8.44 -8.45 -1.29
C ALA A 217 9.62 -8.35 -0.30
N TYR A 218 10.69 -7.64 -0.66
CA TYR A 218 11.73 -7.26 0.30
C TYR A 218 11.12 -6.48 1.47
N GLY A 219 11.47 -6.88 2.69
CA GLY A 219 10.85 -6.33 3.90
C GLY A 219 9.45 -6.90 4.21
N HIS A 220 8.97 -7.88 3.44
CA HIS A 220 7.63 -8.46 3.59
C HIS A 220 7.62 -9.96 3.96
N THR A 221 8.73 -10.50 4.48
CA THR A 221 8.85 -11.93 4.81
C THR A 221 8.40 -12.24 6.23
N TRP A 222 8.79 -11.40 7.19
CA TRP A 222 8.49 -11.55 8.62
C TRP A 222 7.54 -10.45 9.14
N PHE A 223 7.30 -9.40 8.34
CA PHE A 223 6.53 -8.22 8.73
C PHE A 223 5.09 -8.45 9.23
N PRO A 224 4.25 -9.41 8.75
CA PRO A 224 2.84 -9.46 9.17
C PRO A 224 2.72 -9.82 10.65
N LEU A 225 3.71 -10.57 11.16
CA LEU A 225 3.84 -10.89 12.56
C LEU A 225 4.33 -9.69 13.36
N HIS A 226 5.25 -8.89 12.83
CA HIS A 226 5.76 -7.71 13.53
C HIS A 226 4.74 -6.57 13.57
N GLU A 227 3.89 -6.45 12.57
CA GLU A 227 2.86 -5.43 12.50
C GLU A 227 1.71 -5.72 13.49
N LEU A 228 1.16 -6.93 13.46
CA LEU A 228 -0.11 -7.23 14.13
C LEU A 228 0.03 -7.87 15.53
N VAL A 229 1.19 -8.45 15.86
CA VAL A 229 1.41 -9.12 17.17
C VAL A 229 1.58 -8.13 18.34
N PRO A 230 2.30 -7.01 18.19
CA PRO A 230 2.38 -6.01 19.25
C PRO A 230 1.01 -5.40 19.56
N ASP A 231 0.74 -5.09 20.84
CA ASP A 231 -0.43 -4.30 21.24
C ASP A 231 0.06 -3.04 22.00
N PRO A 232 -0.16 -1.83 21.45
CA PRO A 232 -0.77 -1.54 20.15
C PRO A 232 0.08 -2.02 18.95
N PRO A 233 -0.54 -2.29 17.77
CA PRO A 233 0.16 -2.67 16.54
C PRO A 233 1.26 -1.67 16.16
N LEU A 234 2.31 -2.15 15.48
CA LEU A 234 3.28 -1.25 14.86
C LEU A 234 2.68 -0.63 13.61
N ARG A 235 3.11 0.58 13.27
CA ARG A 235 2.83 1.16 11.96
C ARG A 235 3.49 0.30 10.88
N HIS A 236 2.78 0.04 9.79
CA HIS A 236 3.22 -0.80 8.68
C HIS A 236 4.68 -0.54 8.25
N GLY A 237 5.04 0.73 8.01
CA GLY A 237 6.41 1.11 7.60
C GLY A 237 7.51 0.76 8.62
N HIS A 238 7.20 0.76 9.93
CA HIS A 238 8.15 0.36 10.97
C HIS A 238 8.34 -1.17 11.01
N ALA A 239 7.26 -1.94 10.77
CA ALA A 239 7.36 -3.39 10.67
C ALA A 239 8.20 -3.81 9.46
N ILE A 240 7.99 -3.16 8.31
CA ILE A 240 8.79 -3.39 7.09
C ILE A 240 10.26 -3.01 7.32
N SER A 241 10.53 -1.88 7.98
CA SER A 241 11.92 -1.44 8.19
C SER A 241 12.72 -2.37 9.10
N ILE A 242 12.07 -3.03 10.07
CA ILE A 242 12.70 -4.07 10.90
C ILE A 242 13.09 -5.27 10.03
N ASP A 243 12.17 -5.74 9.18
CA ASP A 243 12.43 -6.86 8.26
C ASP A 243 13.56 -6.51 7.29
N MET A 244 13.52 -5.32 6.67
CA MET A 244 14.58 -4.84 5.77
C MET A 244 15.95 -4.78 6.46
N ALA A 245 16.02 -4.22 7.68
CA ALA A 245 17.25 -4.09 8.44
C ALA A 245 17.84 -5.46 8.85
N TYR A 246 16.98 -6.40 9.25
CA TYR A 246 17.37 -7.78 9.53
C TYR A 246 17.85 -8.49 8.26
N SER A 247 17.09 -8.43 7.16
CA SER A 247 17.45 -8.98 5.85
C SER A 247 18.79 -8.47 5.34
N ALA A 248 19.07 -7.17 5.49
CA ALA A 248 20.34 -6.58 5.08
C ALA A 248 21.52 -7.10 5.92
N THR A 249 21.28 -7.35 7.21
CA THR A 249 22.29 -7.95 8.10
C THR A 249 22.55 -9.40 7.74
N LEU A 250 21.50 -10.16 7.41
CA LEU A 250 21.64 -11.52 6.89
C LEU A 250 22.45 -11.54 5.59
N ALA A 251 22.14 -10.66 4.64
CA ALA A 251 22.87 -10.53 3.38
C ALA A 251 24.37 -10.20 3.59
N HIS A 252 24.68 -9.33 4.57
CA HIS A 252 26.06 -9.01 4.93
C HIS A 252 26.81 -10.23 5.52
N VAL A 253 26.19 -10.95 6.46
CA VAL A 253 26.78 -12.15 7.07
C VAL A 253 27.08 -13.24 6.02
N HIS A 254 26.25 -13.35 4.99
CA HIS A 254 26.47 -14.27 3.87
C HIS A 254 27.39 -13.72 2.76
N GLY A 255 27.96 -12.52 2.92
CA GLY A 255 28.89 -11.91 1.96
C GLY A 255 28.23 -11.41 0.66
N LEU A 256 26.90 -11.29 0.63
CA LEU A 256 26.14 -10.78 -0.51
C LEU A 256 26.07 -9.24 -0.51
N LEU A 257 26.19 -8.63 0.67
CA LEU A 257 26.18 -7.18 0.86
C LEU A 257 27.51 -6.71 1.47
N SER A 258 28.12 -5.69 0.86
CA SER A 258 29.36 -5.10 1.37
C SER A 258 29.12 -4.48 2.76
N ALA A 259 30.17 -4.40 3.57
CA ALA A 259 30.06 -3.76 4.89
C ALA A 259 29.66 -2.28 4.77
N ASP A 260 30.16 -1.59 3.74
CA ASP A 260 29.86 -0.18 3.50
C ASP A 260 28.38 0.03 3.11
N ASP A 261 27.85 -0.82 2.22
CA ASP A 261 26.43 -0.73 1.79
C ASP A 261 25.48 -1.15 2.91
N HIS A 262 25.83 -2.20 3.67
CA HIS A 262 25.08 -2.60 4.86
C HIS A 262 24.98 -1.46 5.86
N MET A 263 26.11 -0.82 6.17
CA MET A 263 26.13 0.29 7.12
C MET A 263 25.45 1.55 6.59
N ARG A 264 25.55 1.82 5.28
CA ARG A 264 24.84 2.92 4.63
C ARG A 264 23.32 2.77 4.79
N LEU A 265 22.79 1.58 4.49
CA LEU A 265 21.36 1.30 4.60
C LEU A 265 20.86 1.47 6.05
N LEU A 266 21.54 0.85 7.02
CA LEU A 266 21.14 0.97 8.43
C LEU A 266 21.20 2.42 8.94
N ARG A 267 22.22 3.19 8.53
CA ARG A 267 22.30 4.62 8.88
C ARG A 267 21.14 5.40 8.29
N LEU A 268 20.75 5.13 7.04
CA LEU A 268 19.62 5.79 6.42
C LEU A 268 18.30 5.47 7.15
N ILE A 269 18.03 4.19 7.45
CA ILE A 269 16.82 3.78 8.20
C ILE A 269 16.80 4.47 9.58
N SER A 270 17.96 4.52 10.26
CA SER A 270 18.09 5.18 11.57
C SER A 270 17.85 6.69 11.52
N ARG A 271 18.42 7.37 10.51
CA ARG A 271 18.21 8.81 10.25
C ARG A 271 16.77 9.12 9.91
N ALA A 272 16.10 8.21 9.20
CA ALA A 272 14.70 8.32 8.88
C ALA A 272 13.77 8.13 10.09
N GLY A 273 14.31 7.81 11.27
CA GLY A 273 13.53 7.56 12.47
C GLY A 273 12.78 6.22 12.47
N LEU A 274 13.01 5.37 11.47
CA LEU A 274 12.33 4.08 11.32
C LEU A 274 12.90 3.03 12.28
N SER A 275 12.07 2.05 12.64
CA SER A 275 12.48 0.94 13.49
C SER A 275 13.41 0.00 12.73
N MET A 276 14.59 -0.29 13.28
CA MET A 276 15.45 -1.36 12.79
C MET A 276 15.37 -2.59 13.67
N ASP A 277 14.94 -2.43 14.92
CA ASP A 277 14.74 -3.52 15.86
C ASP A 277 13.44 -3.39 16.65
N HIS A 278 12.96 -4.51 17.18
CA HIS A 278 11.87 -4.55 18.15
C HIS A 278 12.07 -5.69 19.15
N ALA A 279 11.61 -5.49 20.40
CA ALA A 279 11.74 -6.47 21.48
C ALA A 279 11.06 -7.82 21.15
N GLN A 280 10.02 -7.78 20.30
CA GLN A 280 9.27 -8.97 19.85
C GLN A 280 9.75 -9.53 18.50
N LEU A 281 10.92 -9.11 17.98
CA LEU A 281 11.53 -9.72 16.80
C LEU A 281 11.84 -11.21 17.09
N ARG A 282 10.88 -12.08 16.75
CA ARG A 282 10.90 -13.52 16.95
C ARG A 282 10.10 -14.19 15.83
N THR A 283 10.60 -15.28 15.26
CA THR A 283 9.89 -16.04 14.23
C THR A 283 8.70 -16.76 14.87
N ALA A 284 7.49 -16.33 14.52
CA ALA A 284 6.27 -16.97 15.00
C ALA A 284 5.94 -18.15 14.09
N VAL A 285 5.74 -19.33 14.67
CA VAL A 285 5.30 -20.53 13.95
C VAL A 285 3.95 -20.96 14.51
N PRO A 286 2.95 -21.25 13.66
CA PRO A 286 1.65 -21.72 14.12
C PRO A 286 1.80 -23.07 14.80
N VAL A 287 1.16 -23.24 15.96
CA VAL A 287 1.08 -24.53 16.67
C VAL A 287 -0.33 -25.06 16.71
N SER A 288 -0.45 -26.35 17.01
CA SER A 288 -1.75 -26.98 17.25
C SER A 288 -2.13 -26.85 18.73
N PRO A 289 -3.39 -26.51 19.06
CA PRO A 289 -4.49 -26.25 18.13
C PRO A 289 -4.36 -24.90 17.41
N MET A 290 -4.87 -24.83 16.17
CA MET A 290 -4.86 -23.60 15.38
C MET A 290 -5.55 -22.45 16.14
N GLY A 291 -4.86 -21.32 16.25
CA GLY A 291 -5.29 -20.13 17.00
C GLY A 291 -4.20 -19.49 17.86
N GLU A 292 -3.05 -20.16 18.03
CA GLU A 292 -1.90 -19.67 18.79
C GLU A 292 -0.60 -19.76 17.96
N CYS A 293 0.29 -18.79 18.13
CA CYS A 293 1.66 -18.83 17.59
C CYS A 293 2.65 -19.02 18.75
N VAL A 294 3.62 -19.91 18.60
CA VAL A 294 4.79 -19.95 19.50
C VAL A 294 6.01 -19.39 18.80
N PHE A 295 6.96 -18.92 19.59
CA PHE A 295 8.26 -18.50 19.09
C PHE A 295 9.18 -19.72 19.05
N LEU A 296 9.62 -20.13 17.86
CA LEU A 296 10.68 -21.13 17.73
C LEU A 296 12.03 -20.42 17.86
N ASN A 297 12.84 -20.86 18.83
CA ASN A 297 14.24 -20.43 18.95
C ASN A 297 15.19 -21.21 18.03
N ASP A 298 14.69 -22.21 17.30
CA ASP A 298 15.49 -23.12 16.46
C ASP A 298 15.14 -22.96 14.97
N VAL A 299 15.18 -21.70 14.50
CA VAL A 299 15.40 -21.42 13.07
C VAL A 299 16.87 -21.77 12.79
N THR A 300 17.24 -22.21 11.58
CA THR A 300 18.58 -22.73 11.27
C THR A 300 19.73 -21.94 11.92
N HIS A 301 20.81 -22.61 12.33
CA HIS A 301 21.91 -22.04 13.13
C HIS A 301 22.46 -20.69 12.57
N ASP A 302 22.34 -20.48 11.25
CA ASP A 302 22.74 -19.26 10.54
C ASP A 302 21.82 -18.06 10.79
N MET A 303 20.50 -18.26 10.92
CA MET A 303 19.55 -17.17 11.23
C MET A 303 19.66 -16.71 12.68
N CYS A 304 19.90 -17.63 13.63
CA CYS A 304 20.19 -17.26 15.01
C CYS A 304 21.48 -16.43 15.10
N ALA A 305 22.54 -16.81 14.37
CA ALA A 305 23.78 -16.04 14.33
C ALA A 305 23.58 -14.65 13.70
N ALA A 306 22.81 -14.54 12.61
CA ALA A 306 22.47 -13.26 12.00
C ALA A 306 21.62 -12.39 12.93
N LEU A 307 20.67 -12.97 13.68
CA LEU A 307 19.87 -12.26 14.68
C LEU A 307 20.73 -11.77 15.84
N GLU A 308 21.62 -12.60 16.38
CA GLU A 308 22.54 -12.20 17.43
C GLU A 308 23.46 -11.06 16.97
N ALA A 309 24.02 -11.16 15.77
CA ALA A 309 24.82 -10.12 15.14
C ALA A 309 24.01 -8.83 14.95
N HIS A 310 22.78 -8.94 14.44
CA HIS A 310 21.87 -7.83 14.25
C HIS A 310 21.57 -7.12 15.58
N LYS A 311 21.11 -7.85 16.61
CA LYS A 311 20.84 -7.31 17.95
C LYS A 311 22.08 -6.66 18.57
N ALA A 312 23.26 -7.23 18.39
CA ALA A 312 24.51 -6.64 18.88
C ALA A 312 24.86 -5.33 18.16
N LEU A 313 24.60 -5.25 16.85
CA LEU A 313 24.81 -4.06 16.05
C LEU A 313 23.79 -2.95 16.39
N MET A 314 22.52 -3.28 16.57
CA MET A 314 21.45 -2.31 16.86
C MET A 314 21.69 -1.51 18.14
N ARG A 315 22.34 -2.11 19.15
CA ARG A 315 22.78 -1.41 20.38
C ARG A 315 23.74 -0.25 20.13
N GLN A 316 24.38 -0.19 18.97
CA GLN A 316 25.31 0.87 18.59
C GLN A 316 24.61 2.05 17.90
N PHE A 317 23.33 1.89 17.51
CA PHE A 317 22.52 2.94 16.90
C PHE A 317 21.70 3.71 17.95
N PRO A 318 21.28 4.96 17.65
CA PRO A 318 20.34 5.70 18.49
C PRO A 318 19.11 4.85 18.84
N ARG A 319 18.61 4.99 20.07
CA ARG A 319 17.46 4.25 20.61
C ARG A 319 17.62 2.72 20.55
N SER A 320 18.85 2.21 20.48
CA SER A 320 19.15 0.79 20.28
C SER A 320 18.45 0.18 19.06
N GLY A 321 18.18 0.98 18.02
CA GLY A 321 17.44 0.56 16.83
C GLY A 321 15.92 0.71 16.89
N GLU A 322 15.34 1.18 18.00
CA GLU A 322 13.91 1.49 18.07
C GLU A 322 13.56 2.74 17.23
N GLY A 323 12.38 2.71 16.60
CA GLY A 323 11.86 3.82 15.79
C GLY A 323 11.19 4.92 16.62
N LEU A 324 11.03 6.09 16.01
CA LEU A 324 10.20 7.19 16.50
C LEU A 324 8.75 6.99 16.03
N ASP A 325 7.77 7.19 16.91
CA ASP A 325 6.33 7.05 16.59
C ASP A 325 5.95 5.70 15.95
N ALA A 326 6.61 4.63 16.41
CA ALA A 326 6.54 3.31 15.77
C ALA A 326 5.20 2.59 15.92
N VAL A 327 4.38 2.98 16.91
CA VAL A 327 3.11 2.33 17.23
C VAL A 327 1.93 3.10 16.66
N VAL A 328 0.89 2.37 16.29
CA VAL A 328 -0.42 2.92 15.93
C VAL A 328 -1.03 3.51 17.20
N ASP A 329 -1.23 4.83 17.24
CA ASP A 329 -1.88 5.47 18.37
C ASP A 329 -3.42 5.53 18.22
N ALA A 330 -4.12 6.09 19.20
CA ALA A 330 -5.57 6.27 19.14
C ALA A 330 -6.01 7.11 17.92
N SER A 331 -5.15 7.99 17.42
CA SER A 331 -5.40 8.81 16.24
C SER A 331 -5.25 8.04 14.93
N ASP A 332 -4.32 7.08 14.88
CA ASP A 332 -4.09 6.20 13.73
C ASP A 332 -5.10 5.04 13.62
N THR A 333 -5.76 4.68 14.72
CA THR A 333 -6.81 3.65 14.73
C THR A 333 -8.15 4.16 14.17
N GLY A 334 -8.21 5.43 13.78
CA GLY A 334 -9.44 6.10 13.41
C GLY A 334 -10.32 6.47 14.60
N TYR A 335 -9.93 6.23 15.85
CA TYR A 335 -10.76 6.63 16.99
C TYR A 335 -10.56 8.09 17.41
N THR A 336 -9.98 8.95 16.58
CA THR A 336 -9.89 10.38 16.90
C THR A 336 -10.44 11.28 15.81
N VAL A 337 -10.97 12.43 16.21
CA VAL A 337 -11.23 13.58 15.35
C VAL A 337 -10.42 14.74 15.90
N HIS A 338 -9.56 15.35 15.08
CA HIS A 338 -8.60 16.39 15.50
C HIS A 338 -7.66 15.97 16.66
N GLY A 339 -7.18 14.72 16.66
CA GLY A 339 -6.25 14.21 17.67
C GLY A 339 -6.87 13.98 19.06
N LYS A 340 -8.20 14.00 19.18
CA LYS A 340 -8.94 13.68 20.41
C LYS A 340 -9.73 12.38 20.28
N PRO A 341 -9.63 11.44 21.24
CA PRO A 341 -10.38 10.19 21.21
C PRO A 341 -11.90 10.42 21.16
N LEU A 342 -12.60 9.69 20.30
CA LEU A 342 -14.05 9.53 20.31
C LEU A 342 -14.38 8.66 21.53
N GLU A 343 -14.94 9.27 22.58
CA GLU A 343 -15.44 8.53 23.74
C GLU A 343 -16.48 7.50 23.27
N ALA A 344 -16.29 6.25 23.69
CA ALA A 344 -17.03 5.07 23.24
C ALA A 344 -18.48 5.06 23.77
N GLU A 345 -19.34 5.96 23.32
CA GLU A 345 -20.76 5.96 23.64
C GLU A 345 -21.61 5.66 22.39
N ALA A 346 -21.62 4.41 21.89
CA ALA A 346 -22.68 3.90 21.02
C ALA A 346 -22.66 2.38 20.70
N VAL A 347 -21.76 1.57 21.24
CA VAL A 347 -21.66 0.14 20.87
C VAL A 347 -21.96 -0.78 22.05
N ASP A 348 -23.20 -0.75 22.57
CA ASP A 348 -23.60 -1.74 23.60
C ASP A 348 -25.07 -2.20 23.54
N ARG A 349 -25.76 -2.09 22.39
CA ARG A 349 -27.14 -2.61 22.30
C ARG A 349 -27.50 -3.24 20.96
N SER A 350 -26.80 -4.30 20.55
CA SER A 350 -27.37 -5.24 19.55
C SER A 350 -26.67 -6.60 19.37
N GLN A 351 -25.69 -7.00 20.19
CA GLN A 351 -25.08 -8.34 20.06
C GLN A 351 -25.56 -9.32 21.13
N GLN A 352 -26.81 -9.79 21.00
CA GLN A 352 -27.16 -11.14 21.46
C GLN A 352 -28.20 -11.76 20.52
N LYS A 353 -27.71 -12.58 19.58
CA LYS A 353 -28.23 -13.89 19.13
C LYS A 353 -27.89 -14.14 17.66
N GLY A 354 -27.00 -15.10 17.41
CA GLY A 354 -26.78 -15.67 16.07
C GLY A 354 -25.87 -16.89 16.15
N ALA A 355 -26.36 -18.04 15.71
CA ALA A 355 -25.84 -19.37 16.01
C ALA A 355 -24.60 -19.77 15.18
N LYS A 356 -23.77 -20.65 15.75
CA LYS A 356 -22.61 -21.28 15.10
C LYS A 356 -23.04 -22.16 13.93
N VAL A 357 -22.43 -21.96 12.76
CA VAL A 357 -22.49 -22.87 11.59
C VAL A 357 -21.12 -23.58 11.46
N PRO A 358 -21.05 -24.91 11.29
CA PRO A 358 -19.80 -25.62 11.10
C PRO A 358 -19.36 -25.61 9.63
N VAL A 359 -18.08 -25.30 9.37
CA VAL A 359 -17.47 -25.40 8.04
C VAL A 359 -16.63 -26.68 7.99
N SER A 360 -16.97 -27.59 7.07
CA SER A 360 -16.19 -28.79 6.77
C SER A 360 -15.09 -28.45 5.76
N GLY A 361 -13.83 -28.71 6.12
CA GLY A 361 -12.69 -28.57 5.22
C GLY A 361 -12.50 -29.75 4.29
N HIS A 362 -11.93 -29.49 3.12
CA HIS A 362 -11.10 -30.41 2.33
C HIS A 362 -9.94 -29.59 1.74
N ASN A 363 -8.71 -29.98 2.08
CA ASN A 363 -7.45 -29.43 1.59
C ASN A 363 -7.02 -30.20 0.34
N ASP A 364 -6.64 -29.49 -0.73
CA ASP A 364 -5.81 -30.06 -1.78
C ASP A 364 -4.46 -29.34 -1.84
N HIS A 365 -3.41 -30.15 -1.75
CA HIS A 365 -2.00 -29.77 -1.74
C HIS A 365 -1.47 -29.56 -3.16
N ILE A 366 -0.83 -28.43 -3.44
CA ILE A 366 0.14 -28.31 -4.54
C ILE A 366 1.34 -27.48 -4.08
N ASN A 367 2.45 -28.15 -3.76
CA ASN A 367 3.78 -27.54 -3.60
C ASN A 367 4.51 -27.59 -4.94
N GLY A 368 4.94 -26.45 -5.45
CA GLY A 368 5.83 -26.35 -6.61
C GLY A 368 7.01 -25.44 -6.31
N HIS A 369 8.18 -26.01 -6.03
CA HIS A 369 9.45 -25.28 -6.02
C HIS A 369 9.92 -25.07 -7.46
N ALA A 370 10.25 -23.84 -7.84
CA ALA A 370 10.99 -23.55 -9.06
C ALA A 370 12.13 -22.58 -8.73
N ASN A 371 13.38 -23.05 -8.82
CA ASN A 371 14.57 -22.21 -8.82
C ASN A 371 14.74 -21.65 -10.24
N GLY A 372 14.52 -20.34 -10.42
CA GLY A 372 14.74 -19.64 -11.68
C GLY A 372 15.61 -18.41 -11.50
N HIS A 373 16.78 -18.38 -12.14
CA HIS A 373 17.51 -17.12 -12.33
C HIS A 373 16.79 -16.30 -13.42
N ALA A 374 16.09 -15.23 -13.02
CA ALA A 374 15.46 -14.31 -13.95
C ALA A 374 16.47 -13.26 -14.45
N SER A 375 16.68 -13.20 -15.76
CA SER A 375 17.41 -12.13 -16.44
C SER A 375 16.44 -10.99 -16.79
N ASN A 376 16.70 -9.80 -16.25
CA ASN A 376 15.88 -8.59 -16.40
C ASN A 376 15.96 -8.03 -17.84
N GLY A 377 14.91 -8.23 -18.63
CA GLY A 377 14.71 -7.53 -19.90
C GLY A 377 13.93 -6.24 -19.68
N VAL A 378 14.53 -5.09 -20.00
CA VAL A 378 13.95 -3.74 -19.88
C VAL A 378 12.97 -3.48 -21.05
N PRO A 379 11.70 -3.11 -20.81
CA PRO A 379 10.87 -2.50 -21.83
C PRO A 379 11.31 -1.05 -22.06
N GLY A 380 11.74 -0.71 -23.28
CA GLY A 380 12.17 0.65 -23.63
C GLY A 380 11.01 1.66 -23.58
N GLY A 381 11.22 2.79 -22.90
CA GLY A 381 10.31 3.95 -22.90
C GLY A 381 9.95 4.53 -21.52
N LEU A 382 10.10 3.76 -20.43
CA LEU A 382 9.78 4.21 -19.06
C LEU A 382 10.85 5.14 -18.46
N GLU A 383 12.12 5.02 -18.87
CA GLU A 383 13.24 5.81 -18.33
C GLU A 383 13.13 7.31 -18.68
N ASP A 384 12.58 7.65 -19.85
CA ASP A 384 12.43 9.03 -20.33
C ASP A 384 11.38 9.85 -19.54
N SER A 385 10.64 9.24 -18.62
CA SER A 385 9.62 9.90 -17.80
C SER A 385 10.16 10.47 -16.48
N ILE A 386 11.36 10.06 -16.06
CA ILE A 386 11.95 10.42 -14.76
C ILE A 386 12.54 11.84 -14.79
N ASP A 387 13.05 12.30 -15.94
CA ASP A 387 13.80 13.56 -16.08
C ASP A 387 13.05 14.64 -16.91
N LYS A 388 11.77 14.46 -17.25
CA LYS A 388 11.00 15.49 -17.96
C LYS A 388 10.59 16.63 -17.02
N PRO A 389 10.81 17.90 -17.38
CA PRO A 389 10.30 19.04 -16.60
C PRO A 389 8.77 19.08 -16.73
N GLY A 390 8.07 18.47 -15.78
CA GLY A 390 6.66 18.72 -15.57
C GLY A 390 6.49 20.16 -15.06
N HIS A 391 5.61 20.94 -15.70
CA HIS A 391 5.14 22.19 -15.10
C HIS A 391 4.36 21.83 -13.84
N GLY A 392 4.97 22.05 -12.67
CA GLY A 392 4.35 21.79 -11.37
C GLY A 392 4.46 20.33 -10.91
N ALA A 393 4.73 20.18 -9.62
CA ALA A 393 4.83 18.92 -8.90
C ALA A 393 3.45 18.26 -8.74
N PRO A 394 3.30 16.93 -8.81
CA PRO A 394 2.04 16.29 -8.54
C PRO A 394 1.69 16.23 -7.05
N ARG A 395 0.50 16.70 -6.68
CA ARG A 395 -0.11 16.55 -5.35
C ARG A 395 -0.82 15.21 -5.16
N PHE A 396 -1.25 14.56 -6.23
CA PHE A 396 -1.91 13.26 -6.21
C PHE A 396 -1.57 12.44 -7.46
N ALA A 397 -1.57 11.10 -7.33
CA ALA A 397 -1.57 10.18 -8.45
C ALA A 397 -3.01 9.69 -8.71
N VAL A 398 -3.52 9.86 -9.92
CA VAL A 398 -4.83 9.31 -10.32
C VAL A 398 -4.58 7.96 -10.97
N ALA A 399 -5.08 6.89 -10.35
CA ALA A 399 -5.12 5.57 -10.97
C ALA A 399 -6.55 5.25 -11.42
N VAL A 400 -6.78 5.18 -12.73
CA VAL A 400 -8.07 4.78 -13.31
C VAL A 400 -7.97 3.29 -13.63
N VAL A 401 -8.76 2.45 -12.97
CA VAL A 401 -8.83 1.02 -13.31
C VAL A 401 -10.06 0.81 -14.20
N ASP A 402 -9.83 0.54 -15.49
CA ASP A 402 -10.88 0.19 -16.43
C ASP A 402 -11.22 -1.30 -16.29
N GLY A 403 -12.33 -1.59 -15.61
CA GLY A 403 -13.03 -2.86 -15.70
C GLY A 403 -13.81 -2.92 -17.01
N ASN A 404 -13.35 -3.72 -17.95
CA ASN A 404 -14.11 -3.97 -19.19
C ASN A 404 -15.35 -4.84 -18.96
#